data_AF-A0A835LS67-F1
#
_entry.id   AF-A0A835LS67-F1
#
_cell.length_a   1.000
_cell.length_b   1.000
_cell.length_c   1.000
_cell.angle_alpha   90.00
_cell.angle_beta   90.00
_cell.angle_gamma   90.00
#
_symmetry.space_group_name_H-M   'P 1'
#
loop_
_entity.id
_entity.type
_entity.pdbx_description
1 polymer ?
#
loop_
_entity_poly.entity_id
_entity_poly.type
_entity_poly.pdbx_seq_one_letter_code
_entity_poly.pdbx_strand_id
1 'polypeptide(L)' 'HDVSVMMAVCDTFRSGAVEQLRTHARRLQIPIFEKGYEKDPAVVAKEAIQEATRIGSDVVIVDTAGHMQV' A
#
# COMPACT_ATOMS: atom_id res chain seq x y z
N HIS A 1 -20.78 -0.60 1.93
CA HIS A 1 -20.66 0.79 1.46
C HIS A 1 -20.40 0.89 -0.05
N ASP A 2 -20.20 -0.22 -0.79
CA ASP A 2 -19.92 -0.21 -2.24
C ASP A 2 -18.75 0.72 -2.62
N VAL A 3 -17.64 0.56 -1.88
CA VAL A 3 -16.42 1.35 -2.00
C VAL A 3 -15.31 0.43 -2.48
N SER A 4 -14.70 0.76 -3.60
CA SER A 4 -13.51 0.10 -4.12
C SER A 4 -12.26 0.58 -3.39
N VAL A 5 -11.39 -0.36 -3.03
CA VAL A 5 -10.23 -0.10 -2.17
C VAL A 5 -8.97 -0.58 -2.87
N MET A 6 -7.88 0.17 -2.75
CA MET A 6 -6.52 -0.25 -3.07
C MET A 6 -5.62 -0.10 -1.85
N MET A 7 -4.66 -1.00 -1.67
CA MET A 7 -3.65 -0.91 -0.62
C MET A 7 -2.30 -0.46 -1.17
N ALA A 8 -1.62 0.46 -0.48
CA ALA A 8 -0.30 0.95 -0.81
C ALA A 8 0.72 0.47 0.24
N VAL A 9 1.75 -0.23 -0.22
CA VAL A 9 2.80 -0.78 0.66
C VAL A 9 3.91 0.25 0.84
N CYS A 10 3.81 1.08 1.89
CA CYS A 10 4.78 2.13 2.21
C CYS A 10 5.77 1.73 3.32
N ASP A 11 5.60 0.57 3.97
CA ASP A 11 6.67 -0.05 4.74
C ASP A 11 7.70 -0.71 3.81
N THR A 12 8.59 0.12 3.26
CA THR A 12 9.63 -0.30 2.33
C THR A 12 10.89 -0.84 3.02
N PHE A 13 10.90 -0.84 4.37
CA PHE A 13 12.04 -1.27 5.18
C PHE A 13 11.93 -2.72 5.63
N ARG A 14 10.71 -3.22 5.87
CA ARG A 14 10.49 -4.58 6.41
C ARG A 14 9.91 -5.51 5.35
N SER A 15 10.72 -6.43 4.86
CA SER A 15 10.28 -7.44 3.88
C SER A 15 9.09 -8.29 4.33
N GLY A 16 9.03 -8.63 5.61
CA GLY A 16 7.88 -9.34 6.17
C GLY A 16 6.55 -8.56 6.07
N ALA A 17 6.58 -7.23 6.17
CA ALA A 17 5.37 -6.41 6.07
C ALA A 17 4.80 -6.44 4.65
N VAL A 18 5.67 -6.35 3.65
CA VAL A 18 5.30 -6.44 2.22
C VAL A 18 4.64 -7.79 1.91
N GLU A 19 5.28 -8.91 2.28
CA GLU A 19 4.73 -10.25 2.02
C GLU A 19 3.40 -10.50 2.75
N GLN A 20 3.30 -10.00 3.98
CA GLN A 20 2.08 -10.08 4.77
C GLN A 20 0.94 -9.34 4.07
N LEU A 21 1.16 -8.08 3.69
CA LEU A 21 0.14 -7.26 3.05
C LEU A 21 -0.25 -7.81 1.68
N ARG A 22 0.71 -8.33 0.90
CA ARG A 22 0.44 -9.03 -0.37
C ARG A 22 -0.44 -10.27 -0.17
N THR A 23 -0.18 -11.05 0.88
CA THR A 23 -1.00 -12.22 1.22
C THR A 23 -2.43 -11.84 1.58
N HIS A 24 -2.61 -10.78 2.37
CA HIS A 24 -3.94 -10.27 2.72
C HIS A 24 -4.67 -9.70 1.50
N ALA A 25 -4.00 -8.89 0.68
CA ALA A 25 -4.53 -8.33 -0.56
C ALA A 25 -5.05 -9.42 -1.49
N ARG A 26 -4.25 -10.47 -1.71
CA ARG A 26 -4.62 -11.61 -2.54
C ARG A 26 -5.85 -12.35 -2.02
N ARG A 27 -5.93 -12.58 -0.70
CA ARG A 27 -7.09 -13.26 -0.07
C ARG A 27 -8.37 -12.43 -0.15
N LEU A 28 -8.24 -11.11 -0.03
CA LEU A 28 -9.36 -10.17 -0.10
C LEU A 28 -9.68 -9.72 -1.53
N GLN A 29 -8.87 -10.14 -2.51
CA GLN A 29 -8.96 -9.71 -3.92
C GLN A 29 -8.89 -8.19 -4.08
N ILE A 30 -8.07 -7.53 -3.25
CA ILE A 30 -7.87 -6.09 -3.25
C ILE A 30 -6.61 -5.76 -4.06
N PRO A 31 -6.65 -4.79 -4.99
CA PRO A 31 -5.47 -4.28 -5.68
C PRO A 31 -4.41 -3.78 -4.69
N ILE A 32 -3.14 -4.05 -5.01
CA ILE A 32 -2.00 -3.62 -4.21
C ILE A 32 -1.00 -2.84 -5.08
N PHE A 33 -0.51 -1.73 -4.54
CA PHE A 33 0.56 -0.94 -5.12
C PHE A 33 1.82 -1.07 -4.28
N GLU A 34 2.89 -1.59 -4.89
CA GLU A 34 4.20 -1.74 -4.27
C GLU A 34 5.33 -1.43 -5.27
N LYS A 35 6.46 -0.93 -4.77
CA LYS A 35 7.65 -0.57 -5.57
C LYS A 35 8.91 -1.36 -5.18
N GLY A 36 8.75 -2.39 -4.35
CA GLY A 36 9.85 -3.14 -3.75
C GLY A 36 10.51 -2.40 -2.59
N TYR A 37 11.65 -2.92 -2.14
CA TYR A 37 12.38 -2.44 -0.97
C TYR A 37 13.15 -1.15 -1.22
N GLU A 38 13.48 -0.44 -0.12
CA GLU A 38 14.39 0.72 -0.11
C GLU A 38 13.93 1.91 -0.98
N LYS A 39 12.62 2.04 -1.18
CA LYS A 39 12.02 3.23 -1.81
C LYS A 39 11.56 4.21 -0.75
N ASP A 40 11.60 5.50 -1.09
CA ASP A 40 11.04 6.55 -0.25
C ASP A 40 9.52 6.31 -0.09
N PRO A 41 9.03 6.07 1.15
CA PRO A 41 7.61 5.81 1.41
C PRO A 41 6.68 6.91 0.89
N ALA A 42 7.11 8.18 0.90
CA ALA A 42 6.31 9.30 0.42
C ALA A 42 6.14 9.28 -1.10
N VAL A 43 7.20 8.85 -1.82
CA VAL A 43 7.12 8.64 -3.27
C VAL A 43 6.18 7.48 -3.58
N VAL A 44 6.28 6.36 -2.85
CA VAL A 44 5.38 5.22 -3.04
C VAL A 44 3.92 5.60 -2.79
N ALA A 45 3.64 6.36 -1.73
CA ALA A 45 2.28 6.82 -1.43
C ALA A 45 1.74 7.75 -2.54
N LYS A 46 2.56 8.67 -3.04
CA LYS A 46 2.18 9.58 -4.12
C LYS A 46 1.83 8.82 -5.41
N GLU A 47 2.67 7.87 -5.80
CA GLU A 47 2.43 7.08 -7.01
C GLU A 47 1.23 6.12 -6.82
N ALA A 48 0.99 5.61 -5.62
CA ALA A 48 -0.20 4.83 -5.31
C ALA A 48 -1.48 5.65 -5.51
N ILE A 49 -1.51 6.92 -5.09
CA ILE A 49 -2.66 7.80 -5.33
C ILE A 49 -2.87 8.01 -6.84
N GLN A 50 -1.80 8.18 -7.62
CA GLN A 50 -1.88 8.32 -9.08
C GLN A 50 -2.45 7.06 -9.72
N GLU A 51 -2.02 5.88 -9.28
CA GLU A 51 -2.52 4.60 -9.78
C GLU A 51 -3.98 4.38 -9.40
N ALA A 52 -4.36 4.64 -8.14
CA ALA A 52 -5.74 4.55 -7.67
C ALA A 52 -6.67 5.44 -8.50
N THR A 53 -6.23 6.66 -8.79
CA THR A 53 -6.97 7.60 -9.65
C THR A 53 -7.14 7.03 -11.06
N ARG A 54 -6.10 6.40 -11.62
CA ARG A 54 -6.12 5.82 -12.96
C ARG A 54 -7.07 4.62 -13.08
N ILE A 55 -7.16 3.81 -12.03
CA ILE A 55 -8.01 2.60 -12.02
C ILE A 55 -9.39 2.85 -11.40
N GLY A 56 -9.67 4.07 -10.92
CA GLY A 56 -10.95 4.45 -10.33
C GLY A 56 -11.21 3.84 -8.95
N SER A 57 -10.17 3.68 -8.12
CA SER A 57 -10.35 3.25 -6.72
C SER A 57 -10.83 4.40 -5.83
N ASP A 58 -11.86 4.17 -5.04
CA ASP A 58 -12.46 5.18 -4.16
C ASP A 58 -11.58 5.49 -2.94
N VAL A 59 -10.86 4.47 -2.44
CA VAL A 59 -10.04 4.57 -1.22
C VAL A 59 -8.65 3.98 -1.44
N VAL A 60 -7.63 4.67 -0.91
CA VAL A 60 -6.27 4.15 -0.78
C VAL A 60 -5.95 3.97 0.70
N ILE A 61 -5.64 2.74 1.10
CA ILE A 61 -5.13 2.44 2.44
C ILE A 61 -3.60 2.39 2.37
N VAL A 62 -2.95 3.31 3.06
CA VAL A 62 -1.48 3.41 3.10
C VAL A 62 -0.96 2.69 4.35
N ASP A 63 -0.18 1.62 4.14
CA ASP A 63 0.50 0.90 5.22
C ASP A 63 1.91 1.47 5.43
N THR A 64 2.16 2.08 6.59
CA THR A 64 3.41 2.78 6.89
C THR A 64 4.26 1.98 7.87
N ALA A 65 5.58 2.18 7.84
CA ALA A 65 6.46 1.62 8.87
C ALA A 65 6.07 2.16 10.26
N GLY A 66 5.99 1.25 11.23
CA GLY A 66 5.72 1.65 12.63
C GLY A 66 6.91 2.39 13.23
N HIS A 67 6.68 3.59 13.75
CA HIS A 67 7.69 4.34 14.52
C HIS A 67 7.30 4.36 15.99
N MET A 68 8.26 4.07 16.87
CA MET A 68 8.08 4.24 18.31
C MET A 68 8.21 5.72 18.64
N GLN A 69 7.16 6.34 19.17
CA GLN A 69 7.26 7.66 19.80
C GLN A 69 7.83 7.44 21.20
N VAL A 70 9.05 7.90 21.41
CA VAL A 70 9.67 8.04 22.74
C VAL A 70 9.41 9.44 23.29
#